data_AF-A0A2G8HVZ0-F1
#
_entry.id   AF-A0A2G8HVZ0-F1
#
_cell.length_a   1.000
_cell.length_b   1.000
_cell.length_c   1.000
_cell.angle_alpha   90.00
_cell.angle_beta   90.00
_cell.angle_gamma   90.00
#
_symmetry.space_group_name_H-M   'P 1'
#
loop_
_entity.id
_entity.type
_entity.pdbx_description
1 polymer ?
#
loop_
_entity_poly.entity_id
_entity_poly.type
_entity_poly.pdbx_seq_one_letter_code
_entity_poly.pdbx_strand_id
1 'polypeptide(L)' 'MNILYVLIPLALLLGIFFVVAFIWATKKGQFDDLDTPAARIVLDDEYRINDKQEGKKNE' A
#
# COMPACT_ATOMS: atom_id res chain seq x y z
N MET A 1 -38.93 10.75 -16.08
CA MET A 1 -38.82 9.76 -14.98
C MET A 1 -38.31 8.38 -15.44
N ASN A 2 -37.55 8.28 -16.55
CA ASN A 2 -37.02 7.01 -17.04
C ASN A 2 -35.56 6.75 -16.60
N ILE A 3 -34.82 7.83 -16.31
CA ILE A 3 -33.38 7.76 -15.98
C ILE A 3 -33.12 7.01 -14.67
N LEU A 4 -34.08 7.04 -13.73
CA LEU A 4 -33.96 6.33 -12.45
C LEU A 4 -33.82 4.81 -12.63
N TYR A 5 -34.46 4.24 -13.66
CA TYR A 5 -34.33 2.81 -13.97
C TYR A 5 -32.93 2.41 -14.43
N VAL A 6 -32.12 3.36 -14.91
CA VAL A 6 -30.72 3.12 -15.27
C VAL A 6 -29.80 3.47 -14.10
N LEU A 7 -30.09 4.58 -13.41
CA LEU A 7 -29.22 5.12 -12.37
C LEU A 7 -29.19 4.25 -11.11
N ILE A 8 -30.33 3.69 -10.71
CA ILE A 8 -30.44 2.82 -9.53
C ILE A 8 -29.59 1.53 -9.69
N PRO A 9 -29.75 0.71 -10.75
CA PRO A 9 -28.94 -0.49 -10.90
C PRO A 9 -27.46 -0.16 -11.14
N LEU A 10 -27.14 0.94 -11.82
CA LEU A 10 -25.76 1.38 -12.00
C LEU A 10 -25.10 1.73 -10.66
N ALA A 11 -25.80 2.48 -9.81
CA ALA A 11 -25.30 2.81 -8.48
C ALA A 11 -25.12 1.56 -7.60
N LEU A 12 -26.05 0.61 -7.65
CA LEU A 12 -25.93 -0.67 -6.95
C LEU A 12 -24.73 -1.48 -7.44
N LEU A 13 -24.52 -1.57 -8.76
CA LEU A 13 -23.36 -2.24 -9.35
C LEU A 13 -22.05 -1.61 -8.90
N LEU A 14 -21.97 -0.28 -8.92
CA LEU A 14 -20.79 0.45 -8.43
C LEU A 14 -20.56 0.21 -6.93
N GLY A 15 -21.61 0.22 -6.12
CA GLY A 15 -21.51 -0.07 -4.68
C GLY A 15 -20.98 -1.49 -4.42
N ILE A 16 -21.53 -2.49 -5.10
CA ILE A 16 -21.06 -3.88 -5.00
C ILE A 16 -19.61 -3.99 -5.45
N PHE A 17 -19.26 -3.35 -6.57
CA PHE A 17 -17.89 -3.31 -7.09
C PHE A 17 -16.92 -2.75 -6.04
N PHE A 18 -17.27 -1.64 -5.38
CA PHE A 18 -16.45 -1.06 -4.31
C PHE A 18 -16.26 -2.02 -3.14
N VAL A 19 -17.33 -2.68 -2.68
CA VAL A 19 -17.25 -3.63 -1.56
C VAL A 19 -16.37 -4.83 -1.91
N VAL A 20 -16.54 -5.40 -3.11
CA VAL A 20 -15.72 -6.54 -3.56
C VAL A 20 -14.25 -6.13 -3.71
N ALA A 21 -13.98 -4.98 -4.33
CA ALA A 21 -12.63 -4.45 -4.47
C ALA A 21 -11.97 -4.20 -3.11
N PHE A 22 -12.72 -3.64 -2.15
CA PHE A 22 -12.25 -3.40 -0.80
C PHE A 22 -11.89 -4.70 -0.08
N ILE A 23 -12.78 -5.69 -0.07
CA ILE A 23 -12.52 -7.00 0.55
C ILE A 23 -11.31 -7.67 -0.10
N TRP A 24 -11.19 -7.61 -1.43
CA TRP A 24 -10.05 -8.17 -2.15
C TRP A 24 -8.73 -7.50 -1.78
N ALA A 25 -8.70 -6.15 -1.75
CA ALA A 25 -7.50 -5.39 -1.37
C ALA A 25 -7.06 -5.67 0.07
N THR A 26 -8.01 -5.74 1.01
CA THR A 26 -7.72 -6.06 2.41
C THR A 26 -7.22 -7.50 2.56
N LYS A 27 -7.82 -8.47 1.87
CA LYS A 27 -7.32 -9.86 1.88
C LYS A 27 -5.95 -10.03 1.21
N LYS A 28 -5.59 -9.13 0.29
CA LYS A 28 -4.27 -9.13 -0.36
C LYS A 28 -3.16 -8.57 0.56
N GLY A 29 -3.50 -8.12 1.78
CA GLY A 29 -2.54 -7.56 2.71
C GLY A 29 -1.97 -6.21 2.25
N GLN A 30 -2.67 -5.48 1.35
CA GLN A 30 -2.21 -4.18 0.87
C GLN A 30 -2.07 -3.14 2.00
N PHE A 31 -2.79 -3.34 3.10
CA PHE A 31 -2.76 -2.46 4.28
C PHE A 31 -1.86 -2.99 5.41
N ASP A 32 -1.25 -4.16 5.25
CA ASP A 32 -0.39 -4.76 6.28
C ASP A 32 1.01 -4.12 6.30
N ASP A 33 1.40 -3.46 5.20
CA ASP A 33 2.74 -2.89 5.04
C ASP A 33 2.76 -1.35 5.00
N LEU A 34 2.18 -0.73 6.03
CA LEU A 34 2.20 0.73 6.20
C LEU A 34 3.48 1.22 6.91
N ASP A 35 4.18 0.35 7.64
CA ASP A 35 5.30 0.71 8.52
C ASP A 35 6.68 0.44 7.91
N THR A 36 6.84 -0.59 7.07
CA THR A 36 8.15 -0.96 6.50
C THR A 36 8.77 0.09 5.58
N PRO A 37 8.02 0.89 4.79
CA PRO A 37 8.63 1.89 3.92
C PRO A 37 9.38 2.99 4.70
N ALA A 38 8.83 3.44 5.82
CA ALA A 38 9.43 4.47 6.66
C ALA A 38 10.64 3.94 7.44
N ALA A 39 10.55 2.73 7.98
CA ALA A 39 11.65 2.07 8.68
C ALA A 39 12.84 1.81 7.74
N ARG A 40 12.58 1.49 6.47
CA ARG A 40 13.64 1.21 5.49
C ARG A 40 14.55 2.41 5.25
N ILE A 41 14.03 3.64 5.18
CA ILE A 41 14.85 4.85 4.98
C ILE A 41 15.82 5.10 6.15
N VAL A 42 15.34 4.94 7.39
CA VAL A 42 16.17 5.16 8.59
C VAL A 42 17.25 4.08 8.73
N LEU A 43 16.89 2.82 8.47
CA LEU A 43 17.82 1.69 8.55
C LEU A 43 18.86 1.69 7.42
N ASP A 44 18.51 2.18 6.23
CA ASP A 44 19.44 2.27 5.09
C ASP A 44 20.56 3.29 5.36
N ASP A 45 20.25 4.37 6.08
CA ASP A 45 21.25 5.34 6.53
C ASP A 45 22.24 4.73 7.54
N GLU A 46 21.77 3.93 8.50
CA GLU A 46 22.64 3.24 9.46
C GLU A 46 23.57 2.23 8.77
N TYR A 47 23.06 1.47 7.81
CA TYR A 47 23.85 0.48 7.07
C TYR A 47 24.97 1.15 6.25
N ARG A 48 24.68 2.31 5.62
CA ARG A 48 25.67 3.11 4.86
C ARG A 48 26.79 3.70 5.72
N ILE A 49 26.54 3.98 7.00
CA ILE A 49 27.57 4.48 7.92
C ILE A 49 28.51 3.36 8.34
N ASN A 50 27.99 2.16 8.61
CA ASN A 50 28.79 1.02 9.04
C ASN A 50 29.73 0.51 7.93
N ASP A 51 29.26 0.45 6.68
CA ASP A 51 30.07 0.03 5.53
C ASP A 51 31.27 0.96 5.26
N LYS A 52 31.08 2.28 5.48
CA LYS A 52 32.18 3.26 5.38
C LYS A 52 33.21 3.16 6.52
N GLN A 53 32.81 2.68 7.69
CA GLN A 53 33.70 2.55 8.86
C GLN A 53 34.56 1.29 8.75
N GLU A 54 34.01 0.17 8.27
CA GLU A 54 34.78 -1.06 8.04
C GLU A 54 35.81 -0.92 6.91
N GLY A 55 35.48 -0.20 5.83
CA GLY A 55 36.43 0.06 4.74
C GLY A 55 37.64 0.91 5.16
N LYS A 56 37.49 1.81 6.14
CA LYS A 56 38.57 2.67 6.65
C LYS A 56 39.43 2.03 7.74
N LYS A 57 38.96 0.96 8.38
CA LYS A 57 39.68 0.29 9.47
C LYS A 57 40.66 -0.77 8.96
N ASN A 58 40.50 -1.18 7.70
CA ASN A 58 41.30 -2.20 7.03
C ASN A 58 42.34 -1.61 6.06
N GLU A 59 42.48 -0.28 6.01
CA GLU A 59 43.50 0.46 5.26
C GLU A 59 44.52 1.07 6.24
#